data_AF-A0A7C1TYW8-F1
#
_entry.id   AF-A0A7C1TYW8-F1
#
_cell.length_a   1.000
_cell.length_b   1.000
_cell.length_c   1.000
_cell.angle_alpha   90.00
_cell.angle_beta   90.00
_cell.angle_gamma   90.00
#
_symmetry.space_group_name_H-M   'P 1'
#
loop_
_entity.id
_entity.type
_entity.pdbx_description
1 polymer ?
#
loop_
_entity_poly.entity_id
_entity_poly.type
_entity_poly.pdbx_seq_one_letter_code
_entity_poly.pdbx_strand_id
1 'polypeptide(L)' 'MSISTLQTGIAGINNGLDGIRRSATQIAHTDNTTNPADTARALIDLRTNQHQVEASAKVVKAADEMLGSLLDERA' A
#
# COMPACT_ATOMS: atom_id res chain seq x y z
N MET A 1 10.29 -18.69 6.50
CA MET A 1 9.07 -18.07 5.94
C MET A 1 8.95 -16.56 6.24
N SER A 2 9.55 -16.04 7.33
CA SER A 2 9.50 -14.63 7.75
C SER A 2 10.23 -13.60 6.85
N ILE A 3 11.38 -13.96 6.26
CA ILE A 3 12.09 -13.08 5.32
C ILE A 3 11.29 -12.85 4.03
N SER A 4 10.60 -13.89 3.55
CA SER A 4 9.75 -13.82 2.35
C SER A 4 8.53 -12.90 2.57
N THR A 5 7.95 -12.89 3.77
CA THR A 5 6.78 -12.04 4.08
C THR A 5 7.18 -10.58 4.28
N LEU A 6 8.36 -10.31 4.86
CA LEU A 6 8.90 -8.94 4.96
C LEU A 6 9.19 -8.36 3.57
N GLN A 7 9.86 -9.14 2.71
CA GLN A 7 10.13 -8.74 1.33
C GLN A 7 8.84 -8.51 0.54
N THR A 8 7.83 -9.36 0.74
CA THR A 8 6.51 -9.21 0.12
C THR A 8 5.77 -7.96 0.63
N GLY A 9 5.90 -7.64 1.92
CA GLY A 9 5.35 -6.42 2.50
C GLY A 9 6.00 -5.16 1.92
N ILE A 10 7.33 -5.12 1.83
CA ILE A 10 8.04 -3.98 1.22
C ILE A 10 7.67 -3.85 -0.27
N ALA A 11 7.64 -4.95 -1.02
CA ALA A 11 7.21 -4.94 -2.41
C ALA A 11 5.75 -4.45 -2.56
N GLY A 12 4.85 -4.89 -1.69
CA GLY A 12 3.47 -4.45 -1.65
C GLY A 12 3.31 -2.95 -1.37
N ILE A 13 4.12 -2.39 -0.46
CA ILE A 13 4.19 -0.95 -0.21
C ILE A 13 4.62 -0.20 -1.47
N ASN A 14 5.71 -0.62 -2.11
CA ASN A 14 6.21 0.05 -3.31
C ASN A 14 5.20 0.02 -4.47
N ASN A 15 4.61 -1.15 -4.72
CA ASN A 15 3.57 -1.31 -5.76
C ASN A 15 2.33 -0.46 -5.46
N GLY A 16 1.87 -0.43 -4.21
CA GLY A 16 0.73 0.38 -3.80
C GLY A 16 1.01 1.88 -3.92
N LEU A 17 2.21 2.35 -3.55
CA LEU A 17 2.61 3.74 -3.72
C LEU A 17 2.65 4.16 -5.19
N ASP A 18 3.13 3.30 -6.08
CA ASP A 18 3.12 3.57 -7.52
C ASP A 18 1.70 3.62 -8.10
N GLY A 19 0.81 2.76 -7.61
CA GLY A 19 -0.62 2.82 -7.93
C GLY A 19 -1.26 4.12 -7.46
N ILE A 20 -1.01 4.52 -6.21
CA ILE A 20 -1.49 5.79 -5.64
C ILE A 20 -1.05 6.98 -6.49
N ARG A 21 0.23 7.04 -6.88
CA ARG A 21 0.76 8.13 -7.72
C ARG A 21 0.02 8.22 -9.05
N ARG A 22 -0.20 7.09 -9.73
CA ARG A 22 -0.94 7.06 -11.00
C ARG A 22 -2.39 7.50 -10.82
N SER A 23 -3.11 6.94 -9.86
CA SER A 23 -4.50 7.34 -9.57
C SER A 23 -4.60 8.82 -9.19
N ALA A 24 -3.67 9.33 -8.37
CA ALA A 24 -3.62 10.74 -8.00
C ALA A 24 -3.38 11.65 -9.21
N THR A 25 -2.46 11.28 -10.12
CA THR A 25 -2.27 12.03 -11.37
C THR A 25 -3.52 12.01 -12.23
N GLN A 26 -4.23 10.88 -12.32
CA GLN A 26 -5.44 10.75 -13.13
C GLN A 26 -6.60 11.59 -12.57
N ILE A 27 -6.73 11.65 -11.23
CA ILE A 27 -7.67 12.55 -10.54
C ILE A 27 -7.29 14.02 -10.80
N ALA A 28 -6.00 14.36 -10.70
CA ALA A 28 -5.53 15.73 -10.91
C ALA A 28 -5.71 16.23 -12.36
N HIS A 29 -5.68 15.31 -13.34
CA HIS A 29 -5.94 15.60 -14.77
C HIS A 29 -7.43 15.58 -15.13
N THR A 30 -8.32 15.37 -14.17
CA THR A 30 -9.76 15.42 -14.42
C THR A 30 -10.18 16.88 -14.66
N ASP A 31 -10.25 17.28 -15.93
CA ASP A 31 -10.86 18.54 -16.36
C ASP A 31 -12.39 18.42 -16.51
N ASN A 32 -13.10 19.55 -16.65
CA ASN A 32 -14.57 19.63 -16.79
C ASN A 32 -15.17 18.84 -17.97
N THR A 33 -14.33 18.33 -18.89
CA THR A 33 -14.73 17.46 -20.01
C THR A 33 -14.65 15.96 -19.69
N THR A 34 -14.11 15.60 -18.52
CA THR A 34 -13.92 14.22 -18.09
C THR A 34 -15.21 13.65 -17.54
N ASN A 35 -15.55 12.42 -17.92
CA ASN A 35 -16.74 11.74 -17.43
C ASN A 35 -16.63 11.53 -15.90
N PRO A 36 -17.63 11.95 -15.09
CA PRO A 36 -17.64 11.75 -13.65
C PRO A 36 -17.41 10.29 -13.21
N ALA A 37 -17.79 9.32 -14.04
CA ALA A 37 -17.56 7.90 -13.78
C ALA A 37 -16.06 7.52 -13.78
N ASP A 38 -15.24 8.19 -14.59
CA ASP A 38 -13.80 7.91 -14.68
C ASP A 38 -13.05 8.50 -13.48
N THR A 39 -13.46 9.69 -13.02
CA THR A 39 -12.98 10.28 -11.75
C THR A 39 -13.35 9.39 -10.56
N ALA A 40 -14.59 8.89 -10.50
CA ALA A 40 -15.03 7.99 -9.44
C ALA A 40 -14.22 6.68 -9.43
N ARG A 41 -13.94 6.12 -10.62
CA ARG A 41 -13.08 4.93 -10.74
C ARG A 41 -11.66 5.21 -10.26
N ALA A 42 -11.04 6.33 -10.68
CA ALA A 42 -9.71 6.71 -10.22
C ALA A 42 -9.62 6.91 -8.70
N LEU A 43 -10.68 7.44 -8.06
CA LEU A 43 -10.78 7.57 -6.61
C LEU A 43 -10.90 6.20 -5.89
N ILE A 44 -11.66 5.27 -6.45
CA ILE A 44 -11.77 3.91 -5.92
C ILE A 44 -10.43 3.18 -6.04
N ASP A 45 -9.75 3.32 -7.18
CA ASP A 45 -8.43 2.75 -7.41
C ASP A 45 -7.39 3.34 -6.45
N LEU A 46 -7.44 4.65 -6.21
CA LEU A 46 -6.60 5.33 -5.22
C LEU A 46 -6.77 4.71 -3.83
N ARG A 47 -8.02 4.57 -3.36
CA ARG A 47 -8.34 3.96 -2.06
C ARG A 47 -7.90 2.49 -2.00
N THR A 48 -8.10 1.74 -3.07
CA THR A 48 -7.71 0.33 -3.14
C THR A 48 -6.18 0.19 -2.98
N ASN A 49 -5.42 1.04 -3.68
CA ASN A 49 -3.97 1.07 -3.54
C ASN A 49 -3.53 1.52 -2.15
N GLN A 50 -4.24 2.46 -1.52
CA GLN A 50 -4.01 2.86 -0.12
C GLN A 50 -4.17 1.66 0.83
N HIS A 51 -5.26 0.90 0.72
CA HIS A 51 -5.46 -0.29 1.52
C HIS A 51 -4.38 -1.36 1.28
N GLN A 52 -3.89 -1.50 0.05
CA GLN A 52 -2.77 -2.40 -0.25
C GLN A 52 -1.49 -1.99 0.49
N VAL A 53 -1.17 -0.69 0.51
CA VAL A 53 -0.03 -0.16 1.27
C VAL A 53 -0.23 -0.41 2.77
N GLU A 54 -1.41 -0.10 3.32
CA GLU A 54 -1.74 -0.31 4.73
C GLU A 54 -1.62 -1.78 5.16
N ALA A 55 -2.16 -2.70 4.36
CA ALA A 55 -2.06 -4.13 4.61
C ALA A 55 -0.59 -4.59 4.59
N SER A 56 0.17 -4.12 3.61
CA SER A 56 1.58 -4.45 3.47
C SER A 56 2.41 -3.88 4.64
N ALA A 57 2.10 -2.67 5.09
CA ALA A 57 2.70 -2.06 6.28
C ALA A 57 2.39 -2.84 7.57
N LYS A 58 1.17 -3.37 7.71
CA LYS A 58 0.82 -4.27 8.84
C LYS A 58 1.64 -5.55 8.83
N VAL A 59 1.92 -6.13 7.66
CA VAL A 59 2.78 -7.32 7.55
C VAL A 59 4.21 -7.00 7.99
N VAL A 60 4.77 -5.87 7.54
CA VAL A 60 6.10 -5.42 7.97
C VAL A 60 6.14 -5.20 9.48
N LYS A 61 5.13 -4.53 10.04
CA LYS A 61 5.03 -4.27 11.48
C LYS A 61 4.91 -5.57 12.30
N ALA A 62 4.07 -6.51 11.87
CA ALA A 62 3.94 -7.79 12.55
C ALA A 62 5.25 -8.60 12.49
N ALA A 63 5.99 -8.52 11.39
CA ALA A 63 7.31 -9.14 11.29
C ALA A 63 8.32 -8.48 12.25
N ASP A 64 8.30 -7.16 12.39
CA ASP A 64 9.15 -6.42 13.35
C ASP A 64 8.80 -6.77 14.81
N GLU A 65 7.51 -6.78 15.17
CA GLU A 65 7.04 -7.17 16.50
C GLU A 65 7.44 -8.62 16.86
N MET A 66 7.33 -9.55 15.92
CA MET A 66 7.80 -10.92 16.11
C MET A 66 9.31 -11.01 16.31
N LEU A 67 10.10 -10.21 15.59
CA LEU A 67 11.55 -10.17 15.79
C LEU A 67 11.91 -9.56 17.15
N GLY A 68 11.22 -8.49 17.55
CA GLY A 68 11.36 -7.88 18.86
C GLY A 68 11.03 -8.84 20.00
N SER A 69 9.91 -9.58 19.91
CA SER A 69 9.53 -10.55 20.93
C SER A 69 10.54 -11.71 21.04
N LEU A 70 11.08 -12.19 19.91
CA LEU A 70 12.13 -13.21 19.92
C LEU A 70 13.45 -12.73 20.53
N LEU A 71 13.75 -11.43 20.41
CA LEU A 71 14.95 -10.83 20.98
C LEU A 71 14.79 -10.61 22.49
N ASP A 72 13.61 -10.15 22.92
CA ASP A 72 13.26 -9.93 24.33
C ASP A 72 13.27 -11.24 25.13
N GLU A 73 12.79 -12.33 24.55
CA GLU A 73 12.80 -13.67 25.19
C GLU A 73 14.21 -14.28 25.30
N ARG A 74 15.21 -13.72 24.61
CA ARG A 74 16.62 -14.13 24.67
C ARG A 74 17.48 -13.21 25.55
N ALA A 75 16.96 -12.05 25.98
CA ALA A 75 17.63 -11.08 26.84
C ALA A 75 17.47 -11.43 28.33
#